data_AF-A0A349DZV5-F1
#
_entry.id   AF-A0A349DZV5-F1
#
_cell.length_a   1.000
_cell.length_b   1.000
_cell.length_c   1.000
_cell.angle_alpha   90.00
_cell.angle_beta   90.00
_cell.angle_gamma   90.00
#
_symmetry.space_group_name_H-M   'P 1'
#
loop_
_entity.id
_entity.type
_entity.pdbx_description
1 polymer ?
#
loop_
_entity_poly.entity_id
_entity_poly.type
_entity_poly.pdbx_seq_one_letter_code
_entity_poly.pdbx_strand_id
1 'polypeptide(L)' 'MKYSITIAGMPDREKLAAEIWNENNRMIAEINQENEYLELEIYFSKKDVLKLDYEEFLSALQEGKKKLLG' A
#
# COMPACT_ATOMS: atom_id res chain seq x y z
N MET A 1 1.62 16.99 -4.86
CA MET A 1 1.60 15.57 -4.49
C MET A 1 0.55 15.28 -3.44
N LYS A 2 -0.65 14.94 -3.91
CA LYS A 2 -1.72 14.36 -3.12
C LYS A 2 -1.82 12.87 -3.42
N TYR A 3 -2.03 12.07 -2.37
CA TYR A 3 -2.36 10.65 -2.48
C TYR A 3 -3.80 10.44 -2.01
N SER A 4 -4.50 9.48 -2.61
CA SER A 4 -5.82 9.04 -2.19
C SER A 4 -5.86 7.54 -2.05
N ILE A 5 -6.69 7.05 -1.13
CA ILE A 5 -6.94 5.63 -0.91
C ILE A 5 -8.40 5.32 -1.24
N THR A 6 -8.63 4.23 -1.96
CA THR A 6 -9.97 3.73 -2.32
C THR A 6 -10.09 2.30 -1.85
N ILE A 7 -11.16 1.96 -1.15
CA ILE A 7 -11.46 0.57 -0.80
C ILE A 7 -12.08 -0.10 -2.04
N ALA A 8 -11.33 -1.01 -2.65
CA ALA A 8 -11.77 -1.80 -3.79
C ALA A 8 -12.47 -3.06 -3.28
N GLY A 9 -13.81 -3.04 -3.31
CA GLY A 9 -14.62 -4.24 -3.27
C GLY A 9 -14.83 -4.74 -4.70
N MET A 10 -13.93 -5.56 -5.21
CA MET A 10 -14.16 -6.21 -6.50
C MET A 10 -15.04 -7.46 -6.31
N PRO A 11 -16.09 -7.66 -7.11
CA PRO A 11 -16.92 -8.87 -7.05
C PRO A 11 -16.14 -10.17 -7.32
N ASP A 12 -14.98 -10.08 -8.00
CA ASP A 12 -14.11 -11.22 -8.35
C ASP A 12 -12.88 -11.41 -7.42
N ARG A 13 -12.68 -10.54 -6.42
CA ARG A 13 -11.65 -10.76 -5.38
C ARG A 13 -12.37 -11.14 -4.09
N GLU A 14 -12.13 -12.36 -3.58
CA GLU A 14 -12.74 -12.84 -2.32
C GLU A 14 -12.33 -11.98 -1.11
N LYS A 15 -11.24 -11.21 -1.22
CA LYS A 15 -10.69 -10.41 -0.14
C LYS A 15 -10.64 -8.93 -0.50
N LEU A 16 -10.99 -8.10 0.47
CA LEU A 16 -11.02 -6.65 0.37
C LEU A 16 -9.59 -6.12 0.11
N ALA A 17 -9.43 -5.24 -0.87
CA ALA A 17 -8.18 -4.55 -1.14
C ALA A 17 -8.37 -3.03 -1.01
N ALA A 18 -7.31 -2.31 -0.67
CA ALA A 18 -7.29 -0.86 -0.71
C ALA A 18 -6.25 -0.38 -1.72
N GLU A 19 -6.65 0.44 -2.68
CA GLU A 19 -5.78 0.95 -3.73
C GLU A 19 -5.30 2.36 -3.39
N ILE A 20 -4.02 2.63 -3.61
CA ILE A 20 -3.38 3.92 -3.37
C ILE A 20 -3.04 4.56 -4.72
N TRP A 21 -3.62 5.73 -4.95
CA TRP A 21 -3.54 6.47 -6.20
C TRP A 21 -2.78 7.79 -6.01
N ASN A 22 -2.03 8.19 -7.02
CA ASN A 22 -1.43 9.53 -7.08
C ASN A 22 -2.31 10.52 -7.88
N GLU A 23 -1.93 11.79 -7.84
CA GLU A 23 -2.63 12.89 -8.54
C GLU A 23 -2.71 12.74 -10.08
N ASN A 24 -1.89 11.87 -10.69
CA ASN A 24 -1.92 11.56 -12.12
C ASN A 24 -2.83 10.37 -12.45
N ASN A 25 -3.70 9.97 -11.53
CA ASN A 25 -4.58 8.80 -11.66
C ASN A 25 -3.81 7.50 -11.95
N ARG A 26 -2.59 7.37 -11.40
CA ARG A 26 -1.79 6.16 -11.45
C ARG A 26 -1.86 5.46 -10.10
N MET A 27 -2.27 4.18 -10.12
CA MET A 27 -2.16 3.31 -8.94
C MET A 27 -0.68 3.04 -8.69
N ILE A 28 -0.22 3.35 -7.47
CA ILE A 28 1.19 3.23 -7.08
C ILE A 28 1.40 2.18 -6.01
N ALA A 29 0.34 1.79 -5.31
CA ALA A 29 0.36 0.72 -4.34
C ALA A 29 -1.04 0.15 -4.12
N GLU A 30 -1.11 -1.06 -3.59
CA GLU A 30 -2.33 -1.62 -3.02
C GLU A 30 -2.02 -2.29 -1.68
N ILE A 31 -3.01 -2.37 -0.80
CA ILE A 31 -2.97 -3.18 0.42
C ILE A 31 -3.95 -4.32 0.18
N ASN A 32 -3.47 -5.56 0.24
CA ASN A 32 -4.30 -6.75 0.07
C ASN A 32 -4.24 -7.64 1.33
N GLN A 33 -5.23 -8.52 1.45
CA GLN A 33 -5.36 -9.46 2.57
C GLN A 33 -5.22 -10.92 2.10
N GLU A 34 -4.51 -11.18 1.00
CA GLU A 34 -4.41 -12.54 0.43
C GLU A 34 -3.73 -13.53 1.39
N ASN A 35 -2.86 -13.04 2.28
CA ASN A 35 -2.17 -13.82 3.29
C ASN A 35 -2.84 -13.73 4.67
N GLU A 36 -2.23 -14.33 5.69
CA GLU A 36 -2.66 -14.21 7.10
C GLU A 36 -2.43 -12.79 7.68
N TYR A 37 -1.72 -11.94 6.95
CA TYR A 37 -1.38 -10.56 7.27
C TYR A 37 -1.79 -9.62 6.12
N LEU A 38 -1.79 -8.31 6.40
CA LEU A 38 -1.98 -7.28 5.37
C LEU A 38 -0.68 -7.08 4.60
N GLU A 39 -0.69 -7.33 3.30
CA GLU A 39 0.46 -7.12 2.42
C GLU A 39 0.33 -5.78 1.69
N LEU A 40 1.38 -4.96 1.77
CA LEU A 40 1.54 -3.75 0.98
C LEU A 40 2.33 -4.07 -0.28
N GLU A 41 1.72 -3.83 -1.44
CA GLU A 41 2.39 -3.89 -2.74
C GLU A 41 2.69 -2.49 -3.26
N ILE A 42 3.94 -2.21 -3.63
CA ILE A 42 4.37 -0.92 -4.20
C ILE A 42 4.84 -1.15 -5.64
N TYR A 43 4.22 -0.45 -6.58
CA TYR A 43 4.46 -0.58 -8.01
C TYR A 43 5.48 0.45 -8.53
N PHE A 44 6.67 0.00 -8.92
CA PHE A 44 7.66 0.84 -9.60
C PHE A 44 7.45 0.82 -11.13
N SER A 45 7.02 -0.33 -11.64
CA SER A 45 6.67 -0.56 -13.04
C SER A 45 5.54 -1.60 -13.12
N LYS A 46 5.12 -1.98 -14.34
CA LYS A 46 4.14 -3.09 -14.50
C LYS A 46 4.67 -4.46 -14.07
N LYS A 47 5.98 -4.63 -13.96
CA LYS A 47 6.63 -5.91 -13.64
C LYS A 47 7.37 -5.88 -12.30
N ASP A 48 7.71 -4.69 -11.82
CA ASP A 48 8.51 -4.52 -10.60
C ASP A 48 7.59 -4.09 -9.47
N VAL A 49 7.33 -5.05 -8.59
CA VAL A 49 6.47 -4.91 -7.41
C VAL A 49 7.30 -5.26 -6.18
N LEU A 50 7.31 -4.35 -5.21
CA LEU A 50 7.83 -4.62 -3.87
C LEU A 50 6.67 -5.00 -2.96
N LYS A 51 6.73 -6.20 -2.40
CA LYS A 51 5.76 -6.74 -1.45
C LYS A 51 6.36 -6.68 -0.05
N LEU A 52 5.59 -6.15 0.90
CA LEU A 52 6.02 -5.93 2.28
C LEU A 52 4.88 -6.25 3.23
N ASP A 53 5.21 -6.68 4.45
CA ASP A 53 4.24 -6.63 5.55
C ASP A 53 3.87 -5.16 5.84
N TYR A 54 2.57 -4.87 5.79
CA TYR A 54 2.05 -3.51 5.97
C TYR A 54 2.36 -2.95 7.36
N GLU A 55 2.17 -3.75 8.41
CA GLU A 55 2.30 -3.32 9.81
C GLU A 55 3.78 -3.08 10.15
N GLU A 56 4.67 -3.97 9.72
CA GLU A 56 6.12 -3.80 9.92
C GLU A 56 6.63 -2.56 9.19
N PHE A 57 6.22 -2.37 7.93
CA PHE A 57 6.66 -1.23 7.14
C PHE A 57 6.15 0.10 7.70
N LEU A 58 4.87 0.17 8.10
CA LEU A 58 4.30 1.35 8.73
C LEU A 58 5.02 1.69 10.04
N SER A 59 5.33 0.68 10.85
CA SER A 59 6.08 0.86 12.10
C SER A 59 7.46 1.47 11.85
N ALA A 60 8.19 0.96 10.85
CA ALA A 60 9.50 1.49 10.46
C ALA A 60 9.42 2.95 9.96
N LEU A 61 8.40 3.29 9.16
CA LEU A 61 8.18 4.67 8.70
C LEU A 61 7.86 5.63 9.86
N GLN A 62 7.02 5.20 10.81
CA GLN A 62 6.69 5.99 11.99
C GLN A 62 7.92 6.23 12.88
N GLU A 63 8.75 5.21 13.07
CA GLU A 63 10.01 5.35 13.80
C GLU A 63 10.97 6.32 13.10
N GLY A 64 11.15 6.18 11.79
CA GLY A 64 11.96 7.11 10.98
C GLY A 64 11.47 8.55 11.10
N LYS A 65 10.14 8.76 11.02
CA LYS A 65 9.53 10.09 11.21
C LYS A 65 9.85 10.68 12.59
N LYS A 66 9.73 9.90 13.67
CA LYS A 66 10.08 10.35 15.03
C LYS A 66 11.53 10.80 15.10
N LYS A 67 12.47 9.96 14.62
CA LYS A 67 13.90 10.27 14.62
C LYS A 67 14.26 11.54 13.84
N LEU A 68 13.56 11.80 12.73
CA LEU A 68 13.82 12.97 11.89
C LEU A 68 13.22 14.28 12.45
N LEU A 69 12.17 14.19 13.27
CA LEU A 69 11.49 15.36 13.83
C LEU A 69 11.98 15.75 15.24
N GLY A 70 12.76 14.88 15.91
CA GLY A 70 13.25 15.08 17.27
C GLY A 70 12.35 14.44 18.30
#